data_AF-A0A9C8L700-F1
#
_entry.id   AF-A0A9C8L700-F1
#
_cell.length_a   1.000
_cell.length_b   1.000
_cell.length_c   1.000
_cell.angle_alpha   90.00
_cell.angle_beta   90.00
_cell.angle_gamma   90.00
#
_symmetry.space_group_name_H-M   'P 1'
#
loop_
_entity.id
_entity.type
_entity.pdbx_description
1 polymer ?
#
loop_
_entity_poly.entity_id
_entity_poly.type
_entity_poly.pdbx_seq_one_letter_code
_entity_poly.pdbx_strand_id
1 'polypeptide(L)'
;MTSDGDRSTNAERTPSPMEFGSMPLDPIYAWSLVLEPVEALIEHTSRFIEQLAREAYERDESFDIDEMEGRFLAFFDRLVEQGTLTRLPDAPPEMGGRILGPRRWLRAQRIRIKHLVEHWREHGHPDSPTT
;
A
#
# COMPACT_ATOMS: atom_id res chain seq x y z
N MET A 1 -32.38 -14.74 -32.26
CA MET A 1 -31.59 -13.69 -32.94
C MET A 1 -32.30 -12.39 -32.61
N THR A 2 -31.80 -11.48 -31.80
CA THR A 2 -30.41 -11.08 -31.53
C THR A 2 -30.34 -10.47 -30.12
N SER A 3 -29.24 -10.73 -29.43
CA SER A 3 -28.78 -10.06 -28.22
C SER A 3 -28.71 -8.53 -28.39
N ASP A 4 -28.90 -7.79 -27.28
CA ASP A 4 -28.14 -6.61 -26.83
C ASP A 4 -28.93 -5.94 -25.69
N GLY A 5 -28.36 -5.53 -24.56
CA GLY A 5 -26.99 -5.53 -24.11
C GLY A 5 -27.06 -5.50 -22.59
N ASP A 6 -26.28 -6.38 -21.98
CA ASP A 6 -26.01 -6.41 -20.56
C ASP A 6 -25.45 -5.04 -20.15
N ARG A 7 -26.32 -4.22 -19.53
CA ARG A 7 -25.93 -2.98 -18.87
C ARG A 7 -25.23 -3.38 -17.58
N SER A 8 -24.01 -3.88 -17.72
CA SER A 8 -23.08 -4.11 -16.62
C SER A 8 -23.01 -2.82 -15.81
N THR A 9 -23.60 -2.88 -14.63
CA THR A 9 -23.47 -1.88 -13.58
C THR A 9 -21.99 -1.72 -13.29
N ASN A 10 -21.42 -0.61 -13.74
CA ASN A 10 -20.12 -0.13 -13.33
C ASN A 10 -20.23 0.23 -11.85
N ALA A 11 -20.20 -0.79 -10.99
CA ALA A 11 -20.03 -0.61 -9.56
C ALA A 11 -18.73 0.17 -9.41
N GLU A 12 -18.83 1.36 -8.82
CA GLU A 12 -17.76 2.31 -8.61
C GLU A 12 -16.61 1.60 -7.91
N ARG A 13 -15.67 1.07 -8.72
CA ARG A 13 -14.53 0.33 -8.21
C ARG A 13 -13.67 1.36 -7.51
N THR A 14 -13.66 1.32 -6.18
CA THR A 14 -12.74 2.14 -5.39
C THR A 14 -11.33 1.86 -5.93
N PRO A 15 -10.60 2.89 -6.38
CA PRO A 15 -9.31 2.67 -6.97
C PRO A 15 -8.38 2.07 -5.89
N SER A 16 -7.77 0.95 -6.24
CA SER A 16 -6.86 0.25 -5.35
C SER A 16 -5.59 1.09 -5.15
N PRO A 17 -4.94 1.03 -3.97
CA PRO A 17 -3.68 1.73 -3.74
C PRO A 17 -2.67 1.49 -4.84
N MET A 18 -2.65 0.29 -5.42
CA MET A 18 -1.77 -0.12 -6.52
C MET A 18 -1.90 0.79 -7.75
N GLU A 19 -3.07 1.37 -8.01
CA GLU A 19 -3.33 2.28 -9.13
C GLU A 19 -2.73 3.68 -8.91
N PHE A 20 -2.36 4.03 -7.67
CA PHE A 20 -1.82 5.36 -7.32
C PHE A 20 -0.29 5.44 -7.26
N GLY A 21 0.43 4.43 -7.77
CA GLY A 21 1.89 4.47 -7.76
C GLY A 21 2.56 3.35 -8.56
N SER A 22 3.63 3.73 -9.27
CA SER A 22 4.48 2.84 -10.09
C SER A 22 5.56 2.10 -9.30
N MET A 23 5.65 2.33 -7.98
CA MET A 23 6.75 1.86 -7.15
C MET A 23 6.36 0.56 -6.42
N PRO A 24 7.28 -0.41 -6.29
CA PRO A 24 6.99 -1.72 -5.71
C PRO A 24 6.60 -1.60 -4.24
N LEU A 25 5.70 -2.47 -3.78
CA LEU A 25 5.31 -2.57 -2.36
C LEU A 25 6.25 -3.50 -1.57
N ASP A 26 7.14 -4.21 -2.26
CA ASP A 26 8.04 -5.17 -1.64
C ASP A 26 9.16 -4.44 -0.85
N PRO A 27 9.35 -4.75 0.46
CA PRO A 27 10.38 -4.13 1.29
C PRO A 27 11.80 -4.52 0.88
N ILE A 28 12.00 -5.51 -0.01
CA ILE A 28 13.32 -5.85 -0.55
C ILE A 28 14.01 -4.62 -1.16
N TYR A 29 13.26 -3.75 -1.84
CA TYR A 29 13.80 -2.56 -2.50
C TYR A 29 14.20 -1.45 -1.52
N ALA A 30 13.69 -1.49 -0.30
CA ALA A 30 13.99 -0.54 0.76
C ALA A 30 15.10 -1.05 1.67
N TRP A 31 14.92 -2.21 2.28
CA TRP A 31 15.78 -2.72 3.35
C TRP A 31 16.46 -4.06 3.00
N SER A 32 16.40 -4.52 1.74
CA SER A 32 16.81 -5.88 1.35
C SER A 32 16.06 -6.99 2.11
N LEU A 33 14.92 -6.66 2.71
CA LEU A 33 14.18 -7.57 3.56
C LEU A 33 13.32 -8.50 2.68
N VAL A 34 13.61 -9.80 2.73
CA VAL A 34 12.94 -10.81 1.90
C VAL A 34 11.83 -11.47 2.73
N LEU A 35 10.58 -11.30 2.30
CA LEU A 35 9.40 -11.86 2.94
C LEU A 35 8.59 -12.70 1.97
N GLU A 36 8.20 -13.89 2.41
CA GLU A 36 7.37 -14.81 1.62
C GLU A 36 6.14 -15.28 2.40
N PRO A 37 5.03 -15.64 1.73
CA PRO A 37 4.83 -15.57 0.28
C PRO A 37 4.60 -14.12 -0.22
N VAL A 38 5.14 -13.81 -1.40
CA VAL A 38 5.12 -12.44 -1.94
C VAL A 38 3.69 -11.96 -2.21
N GLU A 39 2.78 -12.84 -2.61
CA GLU A 39 1.39 -12.51 -2.87
C GLU A 39 0.69 -11.98 -1.61
N ALA A 40 0.90 -12.67 -0.47
CA ALA A 40 0.37 -12.23 0.81
C ALA A 40 1.02 -10.91 1.24
N LEU A 41 2.33 -10.75 1.06
CA LEU A 41 3.02 -9.50 1.35
C LEU A 41 2.39 -8.32 0.59
N ILE A 42 2.18 -8.45 -0.72
CA ILE A 42 1.61 -7.38 -1.57
C ILE A 42 0.17 -7.07 -1.16
N GLU A 43 -0.65 -8.09 -0.90
CA GLU A 43 -2.04 -7.93 -0.44
C GLU A 43 -2.11 -7.19 0.91
N HIS A 44 -1.37 -7.67 1.91
CA HIS A 44 -1.36 -7.09 3.24
C HIS A 44 -0.77 -5.67 3.24
N THR A 45 0.29 -5.42 2.48
CA THR A 45 0.90 -4.08 2.37
C THR A 45 -0.05 -3.08 1.71
N SER A 46 -0.81 -3.52 0.70
CA SER A 46 -1.83 -2.68 0.06
C SER A 46 -2.92 -2.27 1.06
N ARG A 47 -3.45 -3.22 1.84
CA ARG A 47 -4.43 -2.93 2.89
C ARG A 47 -3.88 -2.02 3.98
N PHE A 48 -2.61 -2.20 4.35
CA PHE A 48 -1.97 -1.33 5.33
C PHE A 48 -1.83 0.12 4.83
N ILE A 49 -1.53 0.31 3.54
CA ILE A 49 -1.52 1.63 2.91
C ILE A 49 -2.92 2.27 2.93
N GLU A 50 -3.98 1.51 2.65
CA GLU A 50 -5.37 2.00 2.78
C GLU A 50 -5.69 2.42 4.20
N GLN A 51 -5.28 1.63 5.19
CA GLN A 51 -5.46 1.94 6.61
C GLN A 51 -4.74 3.25 6.98
N LEU A 52 -3.49 3.42 6.55
CA LEU A 52 -2.74 4.67 6.77
C LEU A 52 -3.42 5.86 6.07
N ALA A 53 -3.91 5.68 4.85
CA ALA A 53 -4.65 6.73 4.15
C ALA A 53 -5.92 7.13 4.91
N ARG A 54 -6.66 6.16 5.45
CA ARG A 54 -7.86 6.43 6.26
C ARG A 54 -7.51 7.24 7.50
N GLU A 55 -6.49 6.83 8.23
CA GLU A 55 -6.03 7.52 9.43
C GLU A 55 -5.54 8.95 9.10
N ALA A 56 -4.83 9.14 7.98
CA ALA A 56 -4.40 10.46 7.50
C ALA A 56 -5.59 11.35 7.10
N TYR A 57 -6.61 10.78 6.45
CA TYR A 57 -7.84 11.49 6.09
C TYR A 57 -8.60 11.96 7.34
N GLU A 58 -8.79 11.07 8.32
CA GLU A 58 -9.51 11.34 9.57
C GLU A 58 -8.80 12.38 10.45
N ARG A 59 -7.47 12.39 10.46
CA ARG A 59 -6.65 13.33 11.24
C ARG A 59 -6.37 14.66 10.54
N ASP A 60 -6.70 14.76 9.24
CA ASP A 60 -6.28 15.85 8.35
C ASP A 60 -4.76 16.14 8.41
N GLU A 61 -3.96 15.09 8.54
CA GLU A 61 -2.51 15.16 8.75
C GLU A 61 -1.76 14.14 7.88
N SER A 62 -0.56 14.49 7.42
CA SER A 62 0.33 13.56 6.71
C SER A 62 1.44 13.03 7.62
N PHE A 63 1.76 11.75 7.51
CA PHE A 63 2.90 11.16 8.21
C PHE A 63 4.25 11.69 7.71
N ASP A 64 5.20 11.84 8.63
CA ASP A 64 6.60 12.05 8.27
C ASP A 64 7.29 10.71 7.90
N ILE A 65 8.53 10.79 7.41
CA ILE A 65 9.24 9.60 6.92
C ILE A 65 9.63 8.65 8.04
N ASP A 66 9.99 9.17 9.21
CA ASP A 66 10.51 8.36 10.33
C ASP A 66 9.35 7.62 11.01
N GLU A 67 8.20 8.27 11.15
CA GLU A 67 6.95 7.65 11.57
C GLU A 67 6.53 6.53 10.61
N MET A 68 6.58 6.80 9.30
CA MET A 68 6.26 5.77 8.30
C MET A 68 7.23 4.59 8.36
N GLU A 69 8.53 4.83 8.51
CA GLU A 69 9.53 3.76 8.64
C GLU A 69 9.20 2.84 9.83
N GLY A 70 8.98 3.43 11.02
CA GLY A 70 8.62 2.67 12.20
C GLY A 70 7.33 1.86 12.04
N ARG A 71 6.31 2.46 11.41
CA ARG A 71 5.02 1.81 11.16
C ARG A 71 5.14 0.63 10.17
N PHE A 72 5.87 0.78 9.07
CA PHE A 72 6.06 -0.29 8.09
C PHE A 72 6.89 -1.45 8.64
N LEU A 73 8.00 -1.16 9.33
CA LEU A 73 8.83 -2.22 9.93
C LEU A 73 8.06 -3.00 11.00
N ALA A 74 7.37 -2.30 11.91
CA ALA A 74 6.54 -2.96 12.91
C ALA A 74 5.37 -3.76 12.31
N PHE A 75 4.82 -3.30 11.18
CA PHE A 75 3.81 -4.03 10.44
C PHE A 75 4.36 -5.33 9.85
N PHE A 76 5.52 -5.30 9.19
CA PHE A 76 6.15 -6.50 8.64
C PHE A 76 6.56 -7.49 9.73
N ASP A 77 7.16 -7.02 10.82
CA ASP A 77 7.52 -7.86 11.97
C ASP A 77 6.29 -8.58 12.52
N ARG A 78 5.15 -7.87 12.68
CA ARG A 78 3.90 -8.48 13.11
C ARG A 78 3.42 -9.59 12.18
N LEU A 79 3.51 -9.39 10.85
CA LEU A 79 3.11 -10.44 9.89
C LEU A 79 4.01 -11.68 9.98
N VAL A 80 5.29 -11.49 10.29
CA VAL A 80 6.22 -12.60 10.54
C VAL A 80 5.90 -13.31 11.86
N GLU A 81 5.67 -12.56 12.94
CA GLU A 81 5.29 -13.10 14.25
C GLU A 81 3.98 -13.91 14.19
N GLN A 82 3.02 -13.47 13.36
CA GLN A 82 1.74 -14.17 13.15
C GLN A 82 1.87 -15.41 12.26
N GLY A 83 3.03 -15.66 11.66
CA GLY A 83 3.24 -16.74 10.69
C GLY A 83 2.53 -16.49 9.34
N THR A 84 2.04 -15.27 9.09
CA THR A 84 1.50 -14.88 7.78
C THR A 84 2.60 -14.76 6.74
N LEU A 85 3.75 -14.22 7.16
CA LEU A 85 4.96 -14.15 6.35
C LEU A 85 6.10 -14.93 7.02
N THR A 86 7.04 -15.41 6.21
CA THR A 86 8.30 -15.98 6.63
C THR A 86 9.42 -15.03 6.21
N ARG A 87 10.29 -14.67 7.14
CA ARG A 87 11.50 -13.92 6.84
C ARG A 87 12.58 -14.86 6.34
N LEU A 88 13.05 -14.60 5.12
CA LEU A 88 14.22 -15.27 4.55
C LEU A 88 15.49 -14.45 4.80
N PRO A 89 16.68 -15.01 4.55
CA PRO A 89 17.91 -14.23 4.57
C PRO A 89 17.80 -12.99 3.69
N ASP A 90 18.30 -11.87 4.19
CA ASP A 90 18.23 -10.59 3.49
C ASP A 90 18.93 -10.67 2.12
N ALA A 91 18.37 -9.98 1.13
CA ALA A 91 18.89 -9.97 -0.23
C ALA A 91 20.26 -9.27 -0.32
N PRO A 92 21.15 -9.72 -1.21
CA PRO A 92 22.41 -9.04 -1.43
C PRO A 92 22.17 -7.58 -1.87
N PRO A 93 23.07 -6.65 -1.54
CA PRO A 93 22.86 -5.22 -1.79
C PRO A 93 22.58 -4.87 -3.25
N GLU A 94 23.06 -5.68 -4.21
CA GLU A 94 22.79 -5.47 -5.64
C GLU A 94 21.33 -5.70 -6.05
N MET A 95 20.59 -6.51 -5.28
CA MET A 95 19.21 -6.94 -5.58
C MET A 95 18.16 -6.24 -4.71
N GLY A 96 18.57 -5.46 -3.71
CA GLY A 96 17.65 -4.90 -2.70
C GLY A 96 17.86 -3.41 -2.44
N GLY A 97 18.23 -3.06 -1.21
CA GLY A 97 18.23 -1.67 -0.69
C GLY A 97 19.08 -0.64 -1.46
N ARG A 98 19.96 -1.05 -2.39
CA ARG A 98 20.66 -0.09 -3.28
C ARG A 98 19.82 0.36 -4.48
N ILE A 99 18.74 -0.33 -4.81
CA ILE A 99 17.89 0.00 -5.96
C ILE A 99 17.07 1.26 -5.66
N LEU A 100 16.35 1.27 -4.53
CA LEU A 100 15.53 2.40 -4.09
C LEU A 100 16.04 2.98 -2.77
N GLY A 101 16.23 2.11 -1.77
CA GLY A 101 16.57 2.45 -0.40
C GLY A 101 15.37 2.99 0.40
N PRO A 102 15.45 2.98 1.75
CA PRO A 102 14.27 3.19 2.61
C PRO A 102 13.59 4.53 2.37
N ARG A 103 14.37 5.62 2.35
CA ARG A 103 13.84 6.99 2.21
C ARG A 103 13.05 7.18 0.91
N ARG A 104 13.53 6.63 -0.22
CA ARG A 104 12.88 6.78 -1.52
C ARG A 104 11.62 5.91 -1.61
N TRP A 105 11.69 4.70 -1.07
CA TRP A 105 10.55 3.81 -0.98
C TRP A 105 9.43 4.39 -0.11
N LEU A 106 9.75 4.89 1.09
CA LEU A 106 8.80 5.53 2.00
C LEU A 106 8.18 6.79 1.39
N ARG A 107 8.98 7.62 0.71
CA ARG A 107 8.47 8.77 -0.03
C ARG A 107 7.45 8.36 -1.10
N ALA A 108 7.68 7.26 -1.79
CA ALA A 108 6.73 6.75 -2.79
C ALA A 108 5.42 6.31 -2.14
N GLN A 109 5.47 5.60 -1.00
CA GLN A 109 4.25 5.21 -0.29
C GLN A 109 3.53 6.43 0.29
N ARG A 110 4.24 7.45 0.75
CA ARG A 110 3.63 8.70 1.21
C ARG A 110 2.86 9.40 0.11
N ILE A 111 3.41 9.44 -1.10
CA ILE A 111 2.72 9.99 -2.28
C ILE A 111 1.48 9.15 -2.61
N ARG A 112 1.58 7.82 -2.57
CA ARG A 112 0.45 6.90 -2.79
C ARG A 112 -0.68 7.15 -1.79
N ILE A 113 -0.35 7.26 -0.50
CA ILE A 113 -1.29 7.61 0.58
C ILE A 113 -1.94 8.97 0.32
N LYS A 114 -1.13 9.98 -0.01
CA LYS A 114 -1.62 11.33 -0.29
C LYS A 114 -2.64 11.33 -1.44
N HIS A 115 -2.35 10.64 -2.55
CA HIS A 115 -3.27 10.55 -3.68
C HIS A 115 -4.57 9.83 -3.33
N LEU A 116 -4.53 8.79 -2.49
CA LEU A 116 -5.75 8.14 -1.99
C LEU A 116 -6.62 9.11 -1.17
N VAL A 117 -6.00 9.86 -0.26
CA VAL A 117 -6.68 10.87 0.56
C VAL A 117 -7.29 11.97 -0.31
N GLU A 118 -6.54 12.49 -1.28
CA GLU A 118 -7.03 13.51 -2.23
C GLU A 118 -8.22 12.97 -3.04
N HIS A 119 -8.12 11.73 -3.54
CA HIS A 119 -9.21 11.09 -4.27
C HIS A 119 -10.49 10.99 -3.43
N TRP A 120 -10.40 10.55 -2.17
CA TRP A 120 -11.56 10.47 -1.27
C TRP A 120 -12.15 11.83 -0.91
N ARG A 121 -11.33 12.89 -0.86
CA ARG A 121 -11.83 14.27 -0.65
C ARG A 121 -12.63 14.76 -1.85
N GLU A 122 -12.23 14.40 -3.05
CA GLU A 122 -12.88 14.83 -4.29
C GLU A 122 -14.12 14.02 -4.64
N HIS A 123 -14.13 12.70 -4.36
CA HIS A 123 -15.16 11.77 -4.85
C HIS A 123 -15.99 11.13 -3.73
N GLY A 124 -15.69 11.43 -2.46
CA GLY A 124 -16.27 10.76 -1.30
C GLY A 124 -15.47 9.52 -0.89
N HIS A 125 -15.42 9.25 0.41
CA HIS A 125 -14.83 8.02 0.94
C HIS A 125 -15.77 6.84 0.62
N PRO A 126 -15.28 5.65 0.23
CA PRO A 126 -16.12 4.49 -0.12
C PRO A 126 -17.10 4.06 0.98
N ASP A 127 -16.82 4.40 2.25
CA ASP A 127 -17.69 4.13 3.40
C ASP A 127 -18.60 5.33 3.79
N SER A 128 -18.58 6.43 3.04
CA SER A 128 -19.51 7.55 3.28
C SER A 128 -20.79 7.33 2.48
N PRO A 129 -21.97 7.20 3.12
CA PRO A 129 -23.22 7.16 2.38
C PRO A 129 -23.38 8.47 1.62
N THR A 130 -23.59 8.36 0.31
CA THR A 130 -23.99 9.46 -0.55
C THR A 130 -25.22 10.12 0.08
N THR A 131 -25.07 11.36 0.56
CA THR A 131 -26.19 12.16 1.07
C THR A 131 -26.95 12.78 -0.09
#